data_AF-A0A2D6GBZ3-F1
#
_entry.id   AF-A0A2D6GBZ3-F1
#
_cell.length_a   1.000
_cell.length_b   1.000
_cell.length_c   1.000
_cell.angle_alpha   90.00
_cell.angle_beta   90.00
_cell.angle_gamma   90.00
#
_symmetry.space_group_name_H-M   'P 1'
#
loop_
_entity.id
_entity.type
_entity.pdbx_description
1 polymer ?
#
loop_
_entity_poly.entity_id
_entity_poly.type
_entity_poly.pdbx_seq_one_letter_code
_entity_poly.pdbx_strand_id
1 'polypeptide(L)'
;MRDLDSLVSLDHPARSIWGLLEKLDLSEFYGSIKAVLTRPGRSTTDPRVLLAVWLLATVESVSSSRKLERLCQEHDAYRWLCGGVPINYHMLSDFRTAHRQALDGLLTQIV
;
A
#
# COMPACT_ATOMS: atom_id res chain seq x y z
N MET A 1 -14.14 3.21 -22.20
CA MET A 1 -13.34 3.56 -21.01
C MET A 1 -13.59 2.48 -19.99
N ARG A 2 -12.55 1.81 -19.46
CA ARG A 2 -12.69 0.72 -18.48
C ARG A 2 -12.65 1.37 -17.10
N ASP A 3 -13.82 1.54 -16.47
CA ASP A 3 -13.93 2.09 -15.11
C ASP A 3 -13.26 1.15 -14.11
N LEU A 4 -12.21 1.66 -13.46
CA LEU A 4 -11.46 0.96 -12.42
C LEU A 4 -12.38 0.57 -11.25
N ASP A 5 -13.38 1.40 -10.92
CA ASP A 5 -14.39 1.14 -9.89
C ASP A 5 -15.20 -0.15 -10.12
N SER A 6 -15.39 -0.59 -11.37
CA SER A 6 -16.13 -1.81 -11.71
C SER A 6 -15.31 -3.10 -11.59
N LEU A 7 -13.98 -3.00 -11.39
CA LEU A 7 -13.09 -4.16 -11.26
C LEU A 7 -12.98 -4.67 -9.82
N VAL A 8 -13.40 -3.87 -8.84
CA VAL A 8 -13.29 -4.18 -7.41
C VAL A 8 -14.66 -4.05 -6.77
N SER A 9 -15.27 -5.19 -6.42
CA SER A 9 -16.57 -5.25 -5.74
C SER A 9 -16.61 -4.33 -4.53
N LEU A 10 -17.80 -3.79 -4.23
CA LEU A 10 -18.03 -2.94 -3.07
C LEU A 10 -17.62 -3.62 -1.74
N ASP A 11 -17.80 -4.95 -1.65
CA ASP A 11 -17.36 -5.79 -0.53
C ASP A 11 -15.89 -6.23 -0.58
N HIS A 12 -15.12 -5.80 -1.58
CA HIS A 12 -13.72 -6.23 -1.67
C HIS A 12 -12.90 -5.59 -0.54
N PRO A 13 -12.03 -6.35 0.14
CA PRO A 13 -11.19 -5.82 1.21
C PRO A 13 -10.35 -4.59 0.80
N ALA A 14 -10.03 -4.43 -0.50
CA ALA A 14 -9.28 -3.28 -1.00
C ALA A 14 -10.01 -1.95 -0.78
N ARG A 15 -11.34 -1.90 -0.97
CA ARG A 15 -12.14 -0.69 -0.71
C ARG A 15 -12.26 -0.43 0.79
N SER A 16 -12.50 -1.47 1.59
CA SER A 16 -12.57 -1.37 3.05
C SER A 16 -11.25 -0.85 3.64
N ILE A 17 -10.12 -1.36 3.15
CA ILE A 17 -8.77 -0.92 3.52
C ILE A 17 -8.55 0.54 3.11
N TRP A 18 -8.93 0.92 1.88
CA TRP A 18 -8.78 2.29 1.42
C TRP A 18 -9.57 3.27 2.30
N GLY A 19 -10.85 2.97 2.56
CA GLY A 19 -11.68 3.78 3.44
C GLY A 19 -11.23 3.80 4.90
N LEU A 20 -10.58 2.73 5.38
CA LEU A 20 -9.93 2.70 6.70
C LEU A 20 -8.73 3.63 6.74
N LEU A 21 -7.86 3.59 5.73
CA LEU A 21 -6.68 4.45 5.61
C LEU A 21 -7.04 5.93 5.46
N GLU A 22 -8.20 6.26 4.88
CA GLU A 22 -8.71 7.63 4.83
C GLU A 22 -9.14 8.17 6.20
N LYS A 23 -9.51 7.28 7.13
CA LYS A 23 -9.91 7.64 8.50
C LYS A 23 -8.74 7.60 9.48
N LEU A 24 -7.67 6.88 9.16
CA LEU A 24 -6.48 6.78 9.98
C LEU A 24 -5.59 8.01 9.81
N ASP A 25 -4.95 8.43 10.89
CA ASP A 25 -3.93 9.47 10.82
C ASP A 25 -2.64 8.89 10.25
N LEU A 26 -2.37 9.20 8.98
CA LEU A 26 -1.17 8.76 8.27
C LEU A 26 -0.01 9.76 8.39
N SER A 27 -0.14 10.82 9.18
CA SER A 27 0.85 11.91 9.28
C SER A 27 2.24 11.40 9.64
N GLU A 28 2.34 10.36 10.48
CA GLU A 28 3.61 9.72 10.86
C GLU A 28 4.31 9.05 9.67
N PHE A 29 3.53 8.45 8.75
CA PHE A 29 4.05 7.85 7.52
C PHE A 29 4.50 8.92 6.52
N TYR A 30 3.75 10.02 6.37
CA TYR A 30 4.17 11.14 5.53
C TYR A 30 5.45 11.83 6.05
N GLY A 31 5.60 11.95 7.37
CA GLY A 31 6.78 12.54 8.01
C GLY A 31 8.06 11.74 7.76
N SER A 32 7.99 10.42 7.89
CA SER A 32 9.16 9.54 7.71
C SER A 32 9.44 9.23 6.22
N ILE A 33 8.43 9.25 5.33
CA ILE A 33 8.67 9.20 3.87
C ILE A 33 9.49 10.38 3.37
N LYS A 34 9.30 11.59 3.90
CA LYS A 34 10.18 12.74 3.57
C LYS A 34 11.64 12.45 3.87
N ALA A 35 11.94 11.68 4.92
CA ALA A 35 13.31 11.29 5.26
C ALA A 35 13.85 10.22 4.28
N VAL A 36 13.04 9.23 3.90
CA VAL A 36 13.41 8.16 2.95
C VAL A 36 13.55 8.67 1.50
N LEU A 37 12.79 9.70 1.12
CA LEU A 37 12.83 10.35 -0.20
C LEU A 37 14.04 11.27 -0.43
N THR A 38 14.98 11.37 0.51
CA THR A 38 16.26 12.10 0.33
C THR A 38 17.21 11.41 -0.69
N ARG A 39 16.68 10.54 -1.57
CA ARG A 39 17.34 10.11 -2.80
C ARG A 39 16.66 10.80 -3.99
N PRO A 40 17.28 11.83 -4.59
CA PRO A 40 16.67 12.57 -5.69
C PRO A 40 16.44 11.65 -6.90
N GLY A 41 15.21 11.63 -7.42
CA GLY A 41 14.90 11.05 -8.74
C GLY A 41 13.84 9.94 -8.81
N ARG A 42 13.23 9.47 -7.71
CA ARG A 42 12.11 8.51 -7.80
C ARG A 42 10.76 9.17 -7.59
N SER A 43 9.84 8.86 -8.51
CA SER A 43 8.43 9.25 -8.49
C SER A 43 7.81 9.10 -7.11
N THR A 44 7.23 10.19 -6.62
CA THR A 44 6.56 10.28 -5.32
C THR A 44 5.33 9.37 -5.32
N THR A 45 5.52 8.12 -4.90
CA THR A 45 4.41 7.18 -4.68
C THR A 45 3.78 7.55 -3.34
N ASP A 46 2.45 7.73 -3.31
CA ASP A 46 1.75 8.10 -2.09
C ASP A 46 1.90 6.99 -1.02
N PRO A 47 2.35 7.30 0.22
CA PRO A 47 2.42 6.32 1.32
C PRO A 47 1.10 5.57 1.51
N ARG A 48 -0.04 6.22 1.28
CA ARG A 48 -1.35 5.59 1.42
C ARG A 48 -1.50 4.41 0.47
N VAL A 49 -0.99 4.52 -0.76
CA VAL A 49 -1.02 3.44 -1.74
C VAL A 49 -0.14 2.27 -1.27
N LEU A 50 1.07 2.56 -0.78
CA LEU A 50 1.97 1.53 -0.25
C LEU A 50 1.35 0.81 0.94
N LEU A 51 0.70 1.55 1.85
CA LEU A 51 -0.02 0.99 2.99
C LEU A 51 -1.21 0.15 2.57
N ALA A 52 -2.00 0.61 1.59
CA ALA A 52 -3.18 -0.11 1.14
C ALA A 52 -2.81 -1.45 0.50
N VAL A 53 -1.78 -1.44 -0.36
CA VAL A 53 -1.20 -2.65 -0.96
C VAL A 53 -0.69 -3.59 0.14
N TRP A 54 -0.03 -3.05 1.16
CA TRP A 54 0.52 -3.85 2.24
C TRP A 54 -0.55 -4.45 3.16
N LEU A 55 -1.57 -3.69 3.52
CA LEU A 55 -2.71 -4.17 4.30
C LEU A 55 -3.49 -5.24 3.54
N LEU A 56 -3.70 -5.06 2.23
CA LEU A 56 -4.36 -6.06 1.42
C LEU A 56 -3.55 -7.36 1.39
N ALA A 57 -2.22 -7.23 1.29
CA ALA A 57 -1.31 -8.36 1.40
C ALA A 57 -1.44 -9.06 2.76
N THR A 58 -1.51 -8.32 3.87
CA THR A 58 -1.68 -8.92 5.20
C THR A 58 -3.02 -9.63 5.34
N VAL A 59 -4.12 -9.07 4.82
CA VAL A 59 -5.43 -9.75 4.77
C VAL A 59 -5.35 -11.03 3.95
N GLU A 60 -4.61 -11.03 2.85
CA GLU A 60 -4.34 -12.21 2.02
C GLU A 60 -3.23 -13.13 2.59
N SER A 61 -2.70 -12.83 3.79
CA SER A 61 -1.57 -13.53 4.42
C SER A 61 -0.31 -13.61 3.53
N VAL A 62 -0.10 -12.60 2.68
CA VAL A 62 1.05 -12.43 1.80
C VAL A 62 2.06 -11.47 2.44
N SER A 63 3.21 -12.01 2.86
CA SER A 63 4.31 -11.23 3.45
C SER A 63 5.50 -11.01 2.51
N SER A 64 5.44 -11.56 1.29
CA SER A 64 6.56 -11.53 0.33
C SER A 64 6.47 -10.33 -0.60
N SER A 65 7.44 -9.41 -0.50
CA SER A 65 7.53 -8.22 -1.38
C SER A 65 7.62 -8.57 -2.86
N ARG A 66 8.22 -9.72 -3.21
CA ARG A 66 8.28 -10.21 -4.59
C ARG A 66 6.92 -10.70 -5.08
N LYS A 67 6.15 -11.33 -4.19
CA LYS A 67 4.78 -11.75 -4.51
C LYS A 67 3.87 -10.53 -4.67
N LEU A 68 4.05 -9.51 -3.84
CA LEU A 68 3.36 -8.22 -3.96
C LEU A 68 3.62 -7.54 -5.31
N GLU A 69 4.87 -7.49 -5.79
CA GLU A 69 5.16 -6.93 -7.11
C GLU A 69 4.42 -7.65 -8.24
N ARG A 70 4.37 -8.99 -8.19
CA ARG A 70 3.57 -9.77 -9.14
C ARG A 70 2.08 -9.49 -9.01
N LEU A 71 1.54 -9.42 -7.79
CA LEU A 71 0.13 -9.12 -7.56
C LEU A 71 -0.23 -7.71 -8.06
N CYS A 72 0.64 -6.71 -7.89
CA CYS A 72 0.45 -5.39 -8.49
C CYS A 72 0.38 -5.42 -10.03
N GLN A 73 0.96 -6.44 -10.67
CA GLN A 73 0.90 -6.63 -12.12
C GLN A 73 -0.21 -7.57 -12.58
N GLU A 74 -0.58 -8.57 -11.80
CA GLU A 74 -1.51 -9.63 -12.23
C GLU A 74 -2.92 -9.45 -11.65
N HIS A 75 -3.05 -8.78 -10.51
CA HIS A 75 -4.29 -8.71 -9.74
C HIS A 75 -4.94 -7.33 -9.85
N ASP A 76 -6.20 -7.31 -10.30
CA ASP A 76 -6.91 -6.06 -10.59
C ASP A 76 -7.14 -5.20 -9.34
N ALA A 77 -7.38 -5.82 -8.16
CA ALA A 77 -7.51 -5.09 -6.90
C ALA A 77 -6.23 -4.30 -6.52
N TYR A 78 -5.04 -4.88 -6.76
CA TYR A 78 -3.78 -4.21 -6.49
C TYR A 78 -3.50 -3.11 -7.52
N ARG A 79 -3.85 -3.34 -8.79
CA ARG A 79 -3.80 -2.30 -9.82
C ARG A 79 -4.72 -1.12 -9.51
N TRP A 80 -5.91 -1.40 -9.01
CA TRP A 80 -6.88 -0.41 -8.55
C TRP A 80 -6.31 0.43 -7.41
N LEU A 81 -5.76 -0.23 -6.38
CA LEU A 81 -5.10 0.44 -5.26
C LEU A 81 -3.92 1.30 -5.70
N CYS A 82 -3.14 0.81 -6.67
CA CYS A 82 -2.01 1.53 -7.23
C CYS A 82 -2.44 2.73 -8.09
N GLY A 83 -3.70 2.82 -8.50
CA GLY A 83 -4.19 3.90 -9.36
C GLY A 83 -3.44 4.00 -10.70
N GLY A 84 -2.83 2.91 -11.16
CA GLY A 84 -1.95 2.90 -12.35
C GLY A 84 -0.49 3.32 -12.10
N VAL A 85 -0.09 3.59 -10.87
CA VAL A 85 1.32 3.87 -10.52
C VAL A 85 2.11 2.57 -10.40
N PRO A 86 3.25 2.41 -11.10
CA PRO A 86 4.07 1.21 -10.99
C PRO A 86 4.78 1.18 -9.63
N ILE A 87 4.37 0.24 -8.77
CA ILE A 87 5.01 -0.01 -7.48
C ILE A 87 6.05 -1.13 -7.62
N ASN A 88 7.25 -0.87 -7.12
CA ASN A 88 8.37 -1.81 -7.13
C ASN A 88 8.55 -2.45 -5.75
N TYR A 89 8.94 -3.74 -5.70
CA TYR A 89 9.20 -4.44 -4.45
C TYR A 89 10.24 -3.74 -3.55
N HIS A 90 11.19 -3.00 -4.13
CA HIS A 90 12.14 -2.20 -3.38
C HIS A 90 11.46 -1.12 -2.56
N MET A 91 10.48 -0.39 -3.13
CA MET A 91 9.73 0.63 -2.38
C MET A 91 8.97 0.02 -1.22
N LEU A 92 8.31 -1.12 -1.43
CA LEU A 92 7.58 -1.82 -0.38
C LEU A 92 8.51 -2.33 0.73
N SER A 93 9.68 -2.86 0.36
CA SER A 93 10.64 -3.38 1.33
C SER A 93 11.32 -2.27 2.13
N ASP A 94 11.69 -1.17 1.46
CA ASP A 94 12.27 0.02 2.10
C ASP A 94 11.24 0.68 3.03
N PHE A 95 9.99 0.83 2.56
CA PHE A 95 8.89 1.35 3.36
C PHE A 95 8.62 0.48 4.59
N ARG A 96 8.52 -0.85 4.42
CA ARG A 96 8.31 -1.77 5.56
C ARG A 96 9.44 -1.68 6.59
N THR A 97 10.68 -1.50 6.14
CA THR A 97 11.83 -1.41 7.04
C THR A 97 11.87 -0.06 7.77
N ALA A 98 11.62 1.03 7.04
CA ALA A 98 11.60 2.39 7.60
C ALA A 98 10.42 2.62 8.56
N HIS A 99 9.27 2.01 8.27
CA HIS A 99 8.03 2.17 9.04
C HIS A 99 7.64 0.92 9.82
N ARG A 100 8.60 0.02 10.10
CA ARG A 100 8.33 -1.27 10.74
C ARG A 100 7.54 -1.11 12.05
N GLN A 101 7.92 -0.13 12.87
CA GLN A 101 7.31 0.10 14.18
C GLN A 101 5.89 0.67 14.07
N ALA A 102 5.69 1.62 13.14
CA ALA A 102 4.36 2.18 12.86
C ALA A 102 3.42 1.12 12.28
N LEU A 103 3.91 0.29 11.35
CA LEU A 103 3.16 -0.84 10.78
C LEU A 103 2.76 -1.86 11.84
N ASP A 104 3.68 -2.21 12.74
CA ASP A 104 3.42 -3.17 13.82
C ASP A 104 2.36 -2.66 14.79
N GLY A 105 2.42 -1.36 15.15
CA GLY A 105 1.38 -0.71 15.94
C GLY A 105 0.02 -0.72 15.23
N LEU A 106 0.00 -0.44 13.92
CA LEU A 106 -1.23 -0.41 13.12
C LEU A 106 -1.84 -1.82 12.99
N LEU A 107 -1.03 -2.86 12.78
CA LEU A 107 -1.49 -4.25 12.78
C LEU A 107 -2.04 -4.68 14.14
N THR A 108 -1.40 -4.26 15.23
CA THR A 108 -1.86 -4.56 16.59
C THR A 108 -3.21 -3.90 16.90
N GLN A 109 -3.55 -2.77 16.27
CA GLN A 109 -4.86 -2.15 16.43
C GLN A 109 -5.97 -2.84 15.60
N ILE A 110 -5.58 -3.62 14.59
CA ILE A 110 -6.53 -4.30 13.68
C ILE A 110 -6.83 -5.73 14.15
N VAL A 111 -5.91 -6.38 14.87
CA VAL A 111 -6.06 -7.76 15.41
C VAL A 111 -6.72 -7.76 16.80
#